data_AF-A0A359E790-F1
#
_entry.id   AF-A0A359E790-F1
#
_cell.length_a   1.000
_cell.length_b   1.000
_cell.length_c   1.000
_cell.angle_alpha   90.00
_cell.angle_beta   90.00
_cell.angle_gamma   90.00
#
_symmetry.space_group_name_H-M   'P 1'
#
loop_
_entity.id
_entity.type
_entity.pdbx_description
1 polymer ?
#
loop_
_entity_poly.entity_id
_entity_poly.type
_entity_poly.pdbx_seq_one_letter_code
_entity_poly.pdbx_strand_id
1 'polypeptide(L)' 'MEDTLKEERKTTLTTDWEAIRDQFPVLKREIMGNPLVYLDNSASSQMPQRVIDRINDYHSNEHANVHR' A
#
# COMPACT_ATOMS: atom_id res chain seq x y z
N MET A 1 -3.44 -32.95 -36.20
CA MET A 1 -4.83 -32.51 -36.48
C MET A 1 -5.67 -33.24 -35.47
N GLU A 2 -5.99 -32.71 -34.30
CA GLU A 2 -6.24 -31.31 -33.90
C GLU A 2 -5.43 -31.05 -32.61
N ASP A 3 -4.50 -30.10 -32.65
CA ASP A 3 -4.74 -28.73 -32.20
C ASP A 3 -5.12 -28.72 -30.71
N THR A 4 -4.12 -28.63 -29.83
CA THR A 4 -3.62 -27.33 -29.35
C THR A 4 -4.80 -26.44 -28.93
N LEU A 5 -4.80 -26.08 -27.64
CA LEU A 5 -5.52 -24.96 -26.98
C LEU A 5 -6.39 -25.44 -25.82
N LYS A 6 -5.77 -25.54 -24.65
CA LYS A 6 -6.18 -24.82 -23.42
C LYS A 6 -5.17 -25.03 -22.30
N GLU A 7 -3.91 -24.73 -22.62
CA GLU A 7 -2.95 -24.29 -21.59
C GLU A 7 -3.22 -22.79 -21.37
N GLU A 8 -4.34 -22.47 -20.73
CA GLU A 8 -4.64 -21.09 -20.31
C GLU A 8 -3.69 -20.75 -19.16
N ARG A 9 -2.59 -20.11 -19.54
CA ARG A 9 -1.55 -19.49 -18.73
C ARG A 9 -2.05 -19.08 -17.34
N LYS A 10 -1.72 -19.88 -16.31
CA LYS A 10 -1.56 -19.35 -14.96
C LYS A 10 -0.30 -18.48 -14.96
N THR A 11 -0.43 -17.20 -15.30
CA THR A 11 0.58 -16.22 -14.93
C THR A 11 0.57 -16.11 -13.41
N THR A 12 1.46 -16.85 -12.76
CA THR A 12 1.78 -16.65 -11.34
C THR A 12 2.44 -15.27 -11.23
N LEU A 13 1.62 -14.23 -11.05
CA LEU A 13 2.11 -12.92 -10.64
C LEU A 13 2.81 -13.13 -9.30
N THR A 14 4.13 -13.08 -9.33
CA THR A 14 4.94 -13.17 -8.11
C THR A 14 4.91 -11.79 -7.49
N THR A 15 3.92 -11.55 -6.63
CA THR A 15 3.78 -10.28 -5.92
C THR A 15 4.87 -10.18 -4.85
N ASP A 16 5.66 -9.12 -4.91
CA ASP A 16 6.63 -8.78 -3.88
C ASP A 16 5.93 -8.11 -2.68
N TRP A 17 5.66 -8.91 -1.66
CA TRP A 17 5.00 -8.45 -0.44
C TRP A 17 5.89 -7.59 0.45
N GLU A 18 7.20 -7.76 0.39
CA GLU A 18 8.16 -6.99 1.19
C GLU A 18 8.20 -5.55 0.67
N ALA A 19 8.30 -5.38 -0.65
CA ALA A 19 8.24 -4.07 -1.30
C ALA A 19 6.91 -3.34 -1.05
N ILE A 20 5.80 -4.06 -0.94
CA ILE A 20 4.50 -3.46 -0.56
C ILE A 20 4.51 -3.04 0.90
N ARG A 21 4.95 -3.92 1.82
CA ARG A 21 5.00 -3.63 3.26
C ARG A 21 5.91 -2.44 3.57
N ASP A 22 7.01 -2.30 2.85
CA ASP A 22 7.96 -1.19 3.01
C ASP A 22 7.37 0.20 2.70
N GLN A 23 6.30 0.25 1.91
CA GLN A 23 5.60 1.50 1.61
C GLN A 23 4.79 2.02 2.80
N PHE A 24 4.57 1.22 3.86
CA PHE A 24 3.79 1.60 5.04
C PHE A 24 4.71 1.76 6.26
N PRO A 25 5.18 2.98 6.57
CA PRO A 25 6.16 3.23 7.63
C PRO A 25 5.72 2.72 9.00
N VAL A 26 4.42 2.81 9.30
CA VAL A 26 3.83 2.36 10.56
C VAL A 26 4.07 0.87 10.84
N LEU A 27 4.16 0.04 9.80
CA LEU A 27 4.38 -1.40 9.94
C LEU A 27 5.81 -1.75 10.36
N LYS A 28 6.74 -0.79 10.35
CA LYS A 28 8.11 -0.97 10.88
C LYS A 28 8.19 -0.78 12.39
N ARG A 29 7.10 -0.36 13.04
CA ARG A 29 7.07 -0.10 14.48
C ARG A 29 6.97 -1.38 15.29
N GLU A 30 7.51 -1.30 16.51
CA GLU A 30 7.29 -2.28 17.56
C GLU A 30 6.30 -1.75 18.60
N ILE A 31 5.48 -2.65 19.13
CA ILE A 31 4.55 -2.40 20.23
C ILE A 31 4.92 -3.35 21.36
N MET A 32 5.31 -2.80 22.52
CA MET A 32 5.77 -3.58 23.67
C MET A 32 6.88 -4.59 23.31
N GLY A 33 7.82 -4.17 22.46
CA GLY A 33 8.95 -4.99 22.01
C GLY A 33 8.60 -6.09 20.99
N ASN A 34 7.38 -6.09 20.44
CA ASN A 34 6.96 -7.02 19.39
C ASN A 34 6.65 -6.29 18.08
N PRO A 35 6.92 -6.88 16.91
CA PRO A 35 6.55 -6.28 15.63
C PRO A 35 5.04 -5.99 15.54
N LEU A 36 4.68 -4.83 15.00
CA LEU A 36 3.27 -4.49 14.79
C LEU A 36 2.63 -5.43 13.77
N VAL A 37 1.56 -6.11 14.22
CA VAL A 37 0.64 -6.88 13.38
C VAL A 37 -0.73 -6.21 13.42
N TYR A 38 -1.10 -5.54 12.33
CA TYR A 38 -2.35 -4.78 12.22
C TYR A 38 -3.43 -5.58 11.49
N LEU A 39 -4.43 -6.09 12.24
CA LEU A 39 -5.52 -6.93 11.72
C LEU A 39 -6.90 -6.26 11.78
N ASP A 40 -6.96 -4.94 11.96
CA ASP A 40 -8.21 -4.17 12.05
C ASP A 40 -8.44 -3.29 10.82
N ASN A 41 -8.09 -3.81 9.63
CA ASN A 41 -8.20 -3.06 8.37
C ASN A 41 -9.66 -2.70 8.01
N SER A 42 -10.64 -3.40 8.59
CA SER A 42 -12.07 -3.12 8.40
C SER A 42 -12.53 -1.84 9.08
N ALA A 43 -11.89 -1.44 10.19
CA ALA A 43 -12.21 -0.18 10.85
C ALA A 43 -11.53 1.01 10.17
N SER A 44 -10.26 0.87 9.80
CA SER A 44 -9.50 1.85 9.03
C SER A 44 -8.25 1.20 8.43
N SER A 45 -7.62 1.85 7.45
CA SER A 45 -6.42 1.34 6.80
C SER A 45 -5.20 2.21 7.10
N GLN A 46 -4.01 1.58 7.07
CA GLN A 46 -2.75 2.29 7.17
C GLN A 46 -2.46 3.09 5.89
N MET A 47 -1.77 4.23 6.03
CA MET A 47 -1.41 5.07 4.89
C MET A 47 0.00 4.75 4.40
N PRO A 48 0.19 4.56 3.08
CA PRO A 48 1.53 4.45 2.52
C PRO A 48 2.22 5.82 2.48
N GLN A 49 3.55 5.84 2.45
CA GLN A 49 4.36 7.06 2.49
C GLN A 49 3.96 8.06 1.40
N ARG A 50 3.70 7.59 0.18
CA ARG A 50 3.29 8.44 -0.95
C ARG A 50 2.03 9.27 -0.68
N VAL A 51 1.07 8.71 0.07
CA VAL A 51 -0.17 9.43 0.44
C VAL A 51 0.14 10.48 1.50
N ILE A 52 0.94 10.11 2.50
CA ILE A 52 1.40 11.04 3.54
C ILE A 52 2.14 12.22 2.91
N ASP A 53 3.06 11.95 1.99
CA ASP A 53 3.84 12.97 1.30
C ASP A 53 2.96 13.94 0.52
N ARG A 54 1.96 13.42 -0.21
CA ARG A 54 1.05 14.28 -0.99
C ARG A 54 0.19 15.17 -0.09
N ILE A 55 -0.30 14.63 1.02
CA ILE A 55 -1.06 15.41 2.00
C ILE A 55 -0.18 16.53 2.57
N ASN A 56 1.06 16.21 2.95
CA ASN A 56 2.00 17.18 3.48
C ASN A 56 2.36 18.27 2.46
N ASP A 57 2.61 17.87 1.21
CA ASP A 57 2.90 18.78 0.11
C ASP A 57 1.75 19.75 -0.16
N TYR A 58 0.51 19.25 -0.24
CA TYR A 58 -0.68 20.09 -0.36
C TYR A 58 -0.77 21.11 0.78
N HIS A 59 -0.62 20.66 2.03
CA HIS A 59 -0.73 21.55 3.19
C HIS A 59 0.40 22.59 3.27
N SER A 60 1.59 22.25 2.77
CA SER A 60 2.76 23.12 2.85
C SER A 60 2.81 24.14 1.70
N ASN A 61 2.33 23.77 0.51
CA ASN A 61 2.58 24.53 -0.72
C ASN A 61 1.31 25.04 -1.43
N GLU A 62 0.17 24.36 -1.24
CA GLU A 62 -1.03 24.58 -2.06
C GLU A 62 -2.25 25.01 -1.25
N HIS A 63 -2.22 24.87 0.07
CA HIS A 63 -3.39 25.09 0.93
C HIS A 63 -3.87 26.54 0.89
N ALA A 64 -5.01 26.73 0.24
CA ALA A 64 -5.74 27.99 0.20
C ALA A 64 -7.25 27.72 0.36
N ASN A 65 -8.01 28.76 0.66
CA ASN A 65 -9.48 28.67 0.65
C ASN A 65 -9.96 28.26 -0.74
N VAL A 66 -10.90 27.30 -0.79
CA VAL A 66 -11.43 26.68 -2.01
C VAL A 66 -12.12 27.68 -2.95
N HIS A 67 -12.50 28.86 -2.45
CA HIS A 67 -13.17 29.93 -3.21
C HIS A 67 -12.24 31.10 -3.53
N ARG A 68 -10.93 30.86 -3.63
CA ARG A 68 -9.98 31.86 -4.13
C ARG A 68 -10.01 31.92 -5.65
#